data_AF-A0A0D7A1C0-F1
#
_entry.id   AF-A0A0D7A1C0-F1
#
_cell.length_a   1.000
_cell.length_b   1.000
_cell.length_c   1.000
_cell.angle_alpha   90.00
_cell.angle_beta   90.00
_cell.angle_gamma   90.00
#
_symmetry.space_group_name_H-M   'P 1'
#
loop_
_entity.id
_entity.type
_entity.pdbx_description
1 polymer ?
#
loop_
_entity_poly.entity_id
_entity_poly.type
_entity_poly.pdbx_seq_one_letter_code
_entity_poly.pdbx_strand_id
1 'polypeptide(L)'
;DSVTFKDLHKPNGHELNAFDWARKSIQHAILRSRRRWNMYHPSVWARACGLSDTDVTEFSTHHDVICVRSGKVKGGYLIFGKIRLCAIHDEQGYGYIHVR
;
A
#
# COMPACT_ATOMS: atom_id res chain seq x y z
N ASP A 1 18.34 10.12 14.97
CA ASP A 1 17.17 11.01 14.76
C ASP A 1 15.87 10.24 14.87
N SER A 2 14.91 10.77 15.64
CA SER A 2 13.56 10.24 15.79
C SER A 2 12.58 11.09 14.98
N VAL A 3 11.62 10.45 14.30
CA VAL A 3 10.57 11.14 13.53
C VAL A 3 9.25 11.03 14.28
N THR A 4 8.65 12.16 14.62
CA THR A 4 7.30 12.21 15.20
C THR A 4 6.28 12.13 14.08
N PHE A 5 5.43 11.09 14.13
CA PHE A 5 4.33 10.89 13.20
C PHE A 5 3.04 11.47 13.75
N LYS A 6 2.21 12.01 12.86
CA LYS A 6 0.81 12.31 13.15
C LYS A 6 0.02 11.01 13.36
N ASP A 7 -1.12 11.14 14.03
CA ASP A 7 -2.10 10.05 14.11
C ASP A 7 -2.57 9.60 12.72
N LEU A 8 -3.09 8.37 12.66
CA LEU A 8 -3.69 7.83 11.46
C LEU A 8 -4.88 8.70 11.04
N HIS A 9 -4.87 9.16 9.79
CA HIS A 9 -5.91 10.01 9.23
C HIS A 9 -6.19 9.67 7.77
N LYS A 10 -7.29 10.19 7.22
CA LYS A 10 -7.56 10.14 5.79
C LYS A 10 -6.51 10.97 5.03
N PRO A 11 -6.03 10.52 3.86
CA PRO A 11 -5.01 11.24 3.12
C PRO A 11 -5.54 12.60 2.65
N ASN A 12 -4.73 13.63 2.84
CA ASN A 12 -4.98 14.94 2.24
C ASN A 12 -4.38 15.02 0.82
N GLY A 13 -4.60 16.15 0.14
CA GLY A 13 -4.13 16.33 -1.25
C GLY A 13 -2.62 16.14 -1.44
N HIS A 14 -1.79 16.56 -0.47
CA HIS A 14 -0.34 16.38 -0.57
C HIS A 14 0.06 14.89 -0.49
N GLU A 15 -0.58 14.14 0.42
CA GLU A 15 -0.31 12.70 0.57
C GLU A 15 -0.83 11.92 -0.63
N LEU A 16 -2.03 12.25 -1.14
CA LEU A 16 -2.55 11.66 -2.37
C LEU A 16 -1.59 11.89 -3.54
N ASN A 17 -1.11 13.13 -3.74
CA ASN A 17 -0.15 13.44 -4.79
C ASN A 17 1.16 12.63 -4.65
N ALA A 18 1.64 12.44 -3.43
CA ALA A 18 2.83 11.63 -3.17
C ALA A 18 2.62 10.15 -3.53
N PHE A 19 1.46 9.57 -3.18
CA PHE A 19 1.10 8.21 -3.56
C PHE A 19 0.94 8.07 -5.07
N ASP A 20 0.36 9.06 -5.74
CA ASP A 20 0.16 9.02 -7.19
C ASP A 20 1.49 9.11 -7.94
N TRP A 21 2.40 9.98 -7.48
CA TRP A 21 3.78 10.03 -7.97
C TRP A 21 4.52 8.70 -7.75
N ALA A 22 4.36 8.08 -6.58
CA ALA A 22 5.00 6.82 -6.24
C ALA A 22 4.29 5.57 -6.79
N ARG A 23 3.15 5.72 -7.48
CA ARG A 23 2.23 4.62 -7.82
C ARG A 23 2.93 3.47 -8.53
N LYS A 24 3.69 3.75 -9.59
CA LYS A 24 4.44 2.72 -10.34
C LYS A 24 5.46 1.99 -9.47
N SER A 25 6.16 2.72 -8.60
CA SER A 25 7.14 2.13 -7.67
C SER A 25 6.47 1.21 -6.65
N ILE A 26 5.30 1.61 -6.14
CA ILE A 26 4.49 0.80 -5.22
C ILE A 26 4.02 -0.48 -5.92
N GLN A 27 3.51 -0.38 -7.15
CA GLN A 27 3.08 -1.53 -7.95
C GLN A 27 4.23 -2.53 -8.17
N HIS A 28 5.41 -2.05 -8.56
CA HIS A 28 6.59 -2.90 -8.69
C HIS A 28 7.00 -3.55 -7.36
N ALA A 29 6.93 -2.82 -6.25
CA ALA A 29 7.25 -3.35 -4.92
C ALA A 29 6.26 -4.45 -4.49
N ILE A 30 4.97 -4.28 -4.79
CA ILE A 30 3.93 -5.29 -4.56
C ILE A 30 4.25 -6.59 -5.31
N LEU A 31 4.53 -6.52 -6.62
CA LEU A 31 4.85 -7.70 -7.42
C LEU A 31 6.12 -8.38 -6.94
N ARG A 32 7.16 -7.59 -6.62
CA ARG A 32 8.40 -8.13 -6.05
C ARG A 32 8.15 -8.83 -4.72
N SER A 33 7.33 -8.24 -3.85
CA SER A 33 6.92 -8.83 -2.57
C SER A 33 6.20 -10.16 -2.78
N ARG A 34 5.18 -10.18 -3.65
CA ARG A 34 4.42 -11.39 -4.00
C ARG A 34 5.32 -12.53 -4.47
N ARG A 35 6.19 -12.25 -5.45
CA ARG A 35 7.12 -13.25 -6.01
C ARG A 35 8.09 -13.78 -4.95
N ARG A 36 8.65 -12.90 -4.12
CA ARG A 36 9.59 -13.29 -3.06
C ARG A 36 8.92 -14.14 -1.99
N TRP A 37 7.77 -13.72 -1.48
CA TRP A 37 7.08 -14.46 -0.42
C TRP A 37 6.49 -15.77 -0.91
N ASN A 38 6.04 -15.87 -2.17
CA ASN A 38 5.59 -17.14 -2.73
C ASN A 38 6.68 -18.23 -2.71
N MET A 39 7.97 -17.86 -2.73
CA MET A 39 9.08 -18.83 -2.65
C MET A 39 9.30 -19.37 -1.24
N TYR A 40 9.08 -18.57 -0.20
CA TYR A 40 9.49 -18.89 1.18
C TYR A 40 8.32 -19.10 2.14
N HIS A 41 7.24 -18.34 1.97
CA HIS A 41 6.03 -18.37 2.82
C HIS A 41 4.79 -18.03 1.97
N PRO A 42 4.27 -18.97 1.16
CA PRO A 42 3.16 -18.71 0.25
C PRO A 42 1.86 -18.31 0.97
N SER A 43 1.72 -18.63 2.27
CA SER A 43 0.60 -18.21 3.11
C SER A 43 0.42 -16.68 3.19
N VAL A 44 1.49 -15.90 2.99
CA VAL A 44 1.45 -14.42 3.05
C VAL A 44 0.55 -13.83 1.97
N TRP A 45 0.52 -14.44 0.77
CA TRP A 45 -0.28 -13.99 -0.38
C TRP A 45 -1.40 -14.97 -0.72
N ALA A 46 -1.76 -15.88 0.19
CA ALA A 46 -2.76 -16.92 -0.07
C ALA A 46 -4.12 -16.36 -0.50
N ARG A 47 -4.56 -15.23 0.10
CA ARG A 47 -5.81 -14.55 -0.28
C ARG A 47 -5.79 -13.96 -1.70
N ALA A 48 -4.61 -13.80 -2.29
CA ALA A 48 -4.44 -13.36 -3.67
C ALA A 48 -4.15 -14.52 -4.64
N CYS A 49 -4.40 -15.76 -4.21
CA CYS A 49 -4.25 -16.93 -5.08
C CYS A 49 -5.25 -16.85 -6.24
N GLY A 50 -4.78 -17.15 -7.46
CA GLY A 50 -5.59 -17.06 -8.67
C GLY A 50 -5.75 -15.65 -9.26
N LEU A 51 -5.38 -14.58 -8.53
CA LEU A 51 -5.41 -13.21 -9.04
C LEU A 51 -4.23 -12.92 -9.97
N SER A 52 -4.45 -12.12 -11.02
CA SER A 52 -3.38 -11.67 -11.90
C SER A 52 -2.47 -10.64 -11.22
N ASP A 53 -1.29 -10.37 -11.81
CA ASP A 53 -0.41 -9.29 -11.33
C ASP A 53 -1.10 -7.92 -11.45
N THR A 54 -1.98 -7.73 -12.44
CA THR A 54 -2.80 -6.51 -12.58
C THR A 54 -3.79 -6.39 -11.44
N ASP A 55 -4.54 -7.43 -11.12
CA ASP A 55 -5.58 -7.42 -10.07
C ASP A 55 -5.02 -6.99 -8.69
N VAL A 56 -3.80 -7.42 -8.38
CA VAL A 56 -3.15 -7.11 -7.09
C VAL A 56 -2.38 -5.79 -7.08
N THR A 57 -2.22 -5.14 -8.24
CA THR A 57 -1.50 -3.85 -8.37
C THR A 57 -2.39 -2.70 -8.82
N GLU A 58 -3.61 -2.99 -9.25
CA GLU A 58 -4.58 -1.98 -9.64
C GLU A 58 -5.24 -1.38 -8.39
N PHE A 59 -5.01 -0.09 -8.18
CA PHE A 59 -5.64 0.70 -7.13
C PHE A 59 -5.75 2.16 -7.58
N SER A 60 -6.81 2.85 -7.16
CA SER A 60 -6.95 4.29 -7.32
C SER A 60 -6.43 5.00 -6.07
N THR A 61 -5.50 5.93 -6.25
CA THR A 61 -4.92 6.69 -5.13
C THR A 61 -6.01 7.40 -4.30
N HIS A 62 -7.03 7.95 -4.97
CA HIS A 62 -8.10 8.71 -4.31
C HIS A 62 -9.14 7.86 -3.57
N HIS A 63 -9.30 6.58 -3.94
CA HIS A 63 -10.34 5.72 -3.38
C HIS A 63 -9.79 4.59 -2.51
N ASP A 64 -8.58 4.12 -2.80
CA ASP A 64 -8.02 2.92 -2.20
C ASP A 64 -6.90 3.21 -1.22
N VAL A 65 -6.31 4.42 -1.21
CA VAL A 65 -5.49 4.87 -0.08
C VAL A 65 -6.44 5.34 1.03
N ILE A 66 -6.73 4.43 1.97
CA ILE A 66 -7.79 4.64 2.95
C ILE A 66 -7.32 5.35 4.23
N CYS A 67 -6.05 5.17 4.58
CA CYS A 67 -5.46 5.87 5.72
C CYS A 67 -3.96 6.03 5.55
N VAL A 68 -3.43 7.10 6.13
CA VAL A 68 -2.02 7.45 6.13
C VAL A 68 -1.60 7.96 7.49
N ARG A 69 -0.29 7.93 7.73
CA ARG A 69 0.37 8.70 8.79
C ARG A 69 1.64 9.30 8.23
N SER A 70 1.89 10.56 8.57
CA SER A 70 3.03 11.31 8.03
C SER A 70 3.82 11.96 9.14
N GLY A 71 5.14 12.07 8.93
CA GLY A 71 6.09 12.68 9.86
C GLY A 71 7.07 13.57 9.10
N LYS A 72 7.36 14.74 9.63
CA LYS A 72 8.28 15.70 9.00
C LYS A 72 9.73 15.28 9.24
N VAL A 73 10.54 15.34 8.20
CA VAL A 73 11.99 15.07 8.26
C VAL A 73 12.77 16.22 7.62
N LYS A 74 14.09 16.24 7.81
CA LYS A 74 14.95 17.15 7.05
C LYS A 74 14.79 16.83 5.56
N GLY A 75 14.36 17.82 4.77
CA GLY A 75 14.17 17.67 3.32
C GLY A 75 12.80 17.16 2.87
N GLY A 76 11.82 16.94 3.75
CA GLY A 76 10.47 16.58 3.32
C GLY A 76 9.61 15.88 4.37
N TYR A 77 8.87 14.88 3.92
CA TYR A 77 7.95 14.08 4.74
C TYR A 77 8.15 12.59 4.48
N LEU A 78 8.12 11.80 5.55
CA LEU A 78 7.88 10.37 5.47
C LEU A 78 6.36 10.15 5.54
N ILE A 79 5.83 9.40 4.59
CA ILE A 79 4.40 9.09 4.50
C ILE A 79 4.26 7.57 4.45
N PHE A 80 3.52 7.02 5.40
CA PHE A 80 3.09 5.62 5.38
C PHE A 80 1.61 5.57 5.02
N GLY A 81 1.19 4.52 4.33
CA GLY A 81 -0.21 4.38 3.95
C GLY A 81 -0.70 2.95 3.90
N LYS A 82 -2.02 2.82 3.97
CA LYS A 82 -2.76 1.59 3.80
C LYS A 82 -3.53 1.67 2.50
N ILE A 83 -3.23 0.76 1.58
CA ILE A 83 -3.89 0.63 0.28
C ILE A 83 -4.82 -0.57 0.34
N ARG A 84 -6.08 -0.38 -0.05
CA ARG A 84 -7.05 -1.46 -0.23
C ARG A 84 -6.82 -2.14 -1.58
N LEU A 85 -6.80 -3.47 -1.60
CA LEU A 85 -6.77 -4.26 -2.83
C LEU A 85 -8.20 -4.70 -3.17
N CYS A 86 -8.83 -4.01 -4.11
CA CYS A 86 -10.24 -4.26 -4.46
C CYS A 86 -10.51 -5.67 -5.00
N ALA A 87 -9.53 -6.28 -5.66
CA ALA A 87 -9.63 -7.65 -6.16
C ALA A 87 -9.68 -8.71 -5.05
N ILE A 88 -9.34 -8.35 -3.79
CA ILE A 88 -9.46 -9.22 -2.63
C ILE A 88 -10.63 -8.73 -1.79
N HIS A 89 -11.79 -9.36 -1.97
CA HIS A 89 -12.99 -9.15 -1.18
C HIS A 89 -13.68 -10.50 -0.96
N ASP A 90 -13.16 -11.24 0.02
CA ASP A 90 -13.64 -12.57 0.40
C ASP A 90 -14.40 -12.49 1.74
N GLU A 91 -14.73 -13.63 2.34
CA GLU A 91 -15.44 -13.70 3.63
C GLU A 91 -14.70 -12.98 4.78
N GLN A 92 -13.40 -12.74 4.65
CA GLN A 92 -12.58 -12.00 5.63
C GLN A 92 -12.53 -10.49 5.31
N GLY A 93 -13.33 -10.02 4.36
CA GLY A 93 -13.40 -8.63 3.92
C GLY A 93 -12.31 -8.28 2.92
N TYR A 94 -11.81 -7.04 2.96
CA TYR A 94 -10.82 -6.58 1.98
C TYR A 94 -9.38 -7.00 2.28
N GLY A 95 -8.59 -7.15 1.23
CA GLY A 95 -7.12 -7.21 1.31
C GLY A 95 -6.50 -5.82 1.45
N TYR A 96 -5.36 -5.72 2.14
CA TYR A 96 -4.65 -4.45 2.33
C TYR A 96 -3.14 -4.59 2.20
N ILE A 97 -2.50 -3.56 1.64
CA ILE A 97 -1.05 -3.38 1.59
C ILE A 97 -0.66 -2.18 2.44
N HIS A 98 0.34 -2.35 3.30
CA HIS A 98 0.94 -1.24 4.04
C HIS A 98 2.24 -0.81 3.35
N VAL A 99 2.28 0.44 2.90
CA VAL A 99 3.46 1.07 2.27
C VAL A 99 4.24 1.83 3.33
N ARG A 100 5.58 1.64 3.31
CA ARG A 100 6.54 2.25 4.25
C ARG A 100 7.70 2.87 3.50
#